data_AF-A0A9R0ALQ1-F1
#
_entry.id   AF-A0A9R0ALQ1-F1
#
_cell.length_a   1.000
_cell.length_b   1.000
_cell.length_c   1.000
_cell.angle_alpha   90.00
_cell.angle_beta   90.00
_cell.angle_gamma   90.00
#
_symmetry.space_group_name_H-M   'P 1'
#
loop_
_entity.id
_entity.type
_entity.pdbx_description
1 polymer ?
#
loop_
_entity_poly.entity_id
_entity_poly.type
_entity_poly.pdbx_seq_one_letter_code
_entity_poly.pdbx_strand_id
1 'polypeptide(L)'
;MVGDLKHGRTVHSLARLLTQYRITLRYVAPKNLSMPAEIIDFVASKGIKQEEFNSIEEALPETDVLYMTRIQKERFASEEEYKACFGQFILTPHIMTGAKRKMVVMHPLPRVNEISVEVDTDPRAAYFRQAENGMYIRMALLATVLGR
;
A
#
# COMPACT_ATOMS: atom_id res chain seq x y z
N MET A 1 1.56 -3.77 -2.69
CA MET A 1 1.29 -3.21 -1.35
C MET A 1 2.60 -3.24 -0.59
N VAL A 2 2.99 -2.12 0.01
CA VAL A 2 4.33 -1.94 0.61
C VAL A 2 4.21 -1.45 2.05
N GLY A 3 5.02 -1.96 2.98
CA GLY A 3 5.17 -1.43 4.35
C GLY A 3 4.73 -2.41 5.43
N ASP A 4 4.04 -1.92 6.47
CA ASP A 4 3.46 -2.76 7.53
C ASP A 4 2.18 -3.45 7.01
N LEU A 5 2.34 -4.66 6.48
CA LEU A 5 1.22 -5.47 5.97
C LEU A 5 0.59 -6.33 7.06
N LYS A 6 1.35 -6.69 8.10
CA LYS A 6 0.86 -7.50 9.22
C LYS A 6 -0.28 -6.82 9.96
N HIS A 7 -0.15 -5.52 10.21
CA HIS A 7 -1.12 -4.80 11.05
C HIS A 7 -1.95 -3.77 10.26
N GLY A 8 -1.72 -3.65 8.96
CA GLY A 8 -2.38 -2.69 8.09
C GLY A 8 -3.85 -3.05 7.79
N ARG A 9 -4.78 -2.65 8.68
CA ARG A 9 -6.22 -2.89 8.49
C ARG A 9 -6.76 -2.43 7.13
N THR A 10 -6.25 -1.32 6.61
CA THR A 10 -6.61 -0.78 5.29
C THR A 10 -6.19 -1.72 4.17
N VAL A 11 -4.96 -2.27 4.21
CA VAL A 11 -4.47 -3.20 3.19
C VAL A 11 -5.14 -4.57 3.29
N HIS A 12 -5.51 -5.02 4.48
CA HIS A 12 -6.30 -6.25 4.65
C HIS A 12 -7.66 -6.12 3.98
N SER A 13 -8.40 -5.05 4.28
CA SER A 13 -9.71 -4.79 3.68
C SER A 13 -9.59 -4.58 2.17
N LEU A 14 -8.54 -3.88 1.71
CA LEU A 14 -8.30 -3.64 0.30
C LEU A 14 -7.99 -4.94 -0.46
N ALA A 15 -7.12 -5.80 0.09
CA ALA A 15 -6.79 -7.09 -0.52
C ALA A 15 -8.03 -7.96 -0.68
N ARG A 16 -8.90 -8.01 0.34
CA ARG A 16 -10.18 -8.73 0.27
C ARG A 16 -11.11 -8.15 -0.79
N LEU A 17 -11.29 -6.83 -0.83
CA LEU A 17 -12.14 -6.16 -1.83
C LEU A 17 -11.64 -6.41 -3.26
N LEU A 18 -10.33 -6.35 -3.47
CA LEU A 18 -9.72 -6.52 -4.78
C LEU A 18 -9.91 -7.93 -5.36
N THR A 19 -10.28 -8.93 -4.56
CA THR A 19 -10.64 -10.27 -5.06
C THR A 19 -11.86 -10.28 -5.99
N GLN A 20 -12.64 -9.20 -6.02
CA GLN A 20 -13.76 -9.03 -6.96
C GLN A 20 -13.30 -8.61 -8.37
N TYR A 21 -12.00 -8.38 -8.56
CA TYR A 21 -11.40 -7.93 -9.82
C TYR A 21 -10.32 -8.90 -10.30
N ARG A 22 -10.04 -8.88 -11.61
CA ARG A 22 -8.95 -9.66 -12.21
C ARG A 22 -7.63 -8.91 -12.06
N ILE A 23 -6.90 -9.23 -11.01
CA ILE A 23 -5.65 -8.56 -10.64
C ILE A 23 -4.59 -9.56 -10.16
N THR A 24 -3.35 -9.07 -10.03
CA THR A 24 -2.25 -9.74 -9.31
C THR A 24 -1.88 -8.87 -8.11
N LEU A 25 -1.72 -9.48 -6.94
CA LEU A 25 -1.24 -8.79 -5.74
C LEU A 25 0.25 -9.05 -5.54
N ARG A 26 0.98 -7.97 -5.24
CA ARG A 26 2.39 -8.01 -4.87
C ARG A 26 2.57 -7.45 -3.46
N TYR A 27 3.36 -8.13 -2.65
CA TYR A 27 3.64 -7.75 -1.27
C TYR A 27 5.11 -7.41 -1.11
N VAL A 28 5.38 -6.26 -0.50
CA VAL A 28 6.73 -5.80 -0.17
C VAL A 28 6.71 -5.41 1.30
N ALA A 29 7.27 -6.24 2.16
CA ALA A 29 7.29 -6.00 3.59
C ALA A 29 8.53 -6.63 4.22
N PRO A 30 9.02 -6.08 5.35
CA PRO A 30 9.96 -6.82 6.16
C PRO A 30 9.32 -8.12 6.68
N LYS A 31 10.12 -9.19 6.85
CA LYS A 31 9.61 -10.54 7.16
C LYS A 31 8.67 -10.59 8.38
N ASN A 32 8.98 -9.83 9.43
CA ASN A 32 8.18 -9.73 10.66
C ASN A 32 6.87 -8.94 10.49
N LEU A 33 6.71 -8.21 9.38
CA LEU A 33 5.54 -7.40 9.02
C LEU A 33 4.82 -7.89 7.76
N SER A 34 5.04 -9.15 7.37
CA SER A 34 4.39 -9.79 6.22
C SER A 34 2.86 -9.84 6.36
N MET A 35 2.16 -9.95 5.22
CA MET A 35 0.70 -10.08 5.19
C MET A 35 0.26 -11.30 6.01
N PRO A 36 -0.77 -11.21 6.87
CA PRO A 36 -1.22 -12.35 7.66
C PRO A 36 -1.68 -13.52 6.78
N ALA A 37 -1.36 -14.75 7.20
CA ALA A 37 -1.69 -15.98 6.48
C ALA A 37 -3.20 -16.06 6.17
N GLU A 38 -4.06 -15.68 7.11
CA GLU A 38 -5.53 -15.65 6.90
C GLU A 38 -5.97 -14.77 5.71
N ILE A 39 -5.25 -13.70 5.41
CA ILE A 39 -5.54 -12.82 4.27
C ILE A 39 -5.01 -13.47 2.99
N ILE A 40 -3.78 -13.99 3.03
CA ILE A 40 -3.15 -14.68 1.90
C ILE A 40 -4.00 -15.88 1.45
N ASP A 41 -4.45 -16.70 2.40
CA ASP A 41 -5.30 -17.87 2.16
C ASP A 41 -6.67 -17.47 1.61
N PHE A 42 -7.27 -16.40 2.15
CA PHE A 42 -8.52 -15.88 1.63
C PHE A 42 -8.38 -15.41 0.18
N VAL A 43 -7.33 -14.66 -0.15
CA VAL A 43 -7.06 -14.19 -1.51
C VAL A 43 -6.77 -15.37 -2.45
N ALA A 44 -6.02 -16.36 -1.99
CA ALA A 44 -5.72 -17.58 -2.74
C ALA A 44 -6.99 -18.39 -3.02
N SER A 45 -7.93 -18.47 -2.07
CA SER A 45 -9.24 -19.14 -2.26
C SER A 45 -10.09 -18.51 -3.37
N LYS A 46 -9.78 -17.27 -3.77
CA LYS A 46 -10.42 -16.56 -4.88
C LYS A 46 -9.66 -16.68 -6.20
N GLY A 47 -8.56 -17.44 -6.23
CA GLY A 47 -7.76 -17.68 -7.43
C GLY A 47 -6.93 -16.48 -7.88
N ILE A 48 -6.70 -15.49 -7.00
CA ILE A 48 -5.90 -14.30 -7.30
C ILE A 48 -4.41 -14.64 -7.14
N LYS A 49 -3.60 -14.29 -8.15
CA LYS A 49 -2.14 -14.48 -8.10
C LYS A 49 -1.52 -13.56 -7.05
N GLN A 50 -0.62 -14.11 -6.25
CA GLN A 50 0.09 -13.42 -5.17
C GLN A 50 1.60 -13.62 -5.33
N GLU A 51 2.38 -12.55 -5.19
CA GLU A 51 3.84 -12.56 -5.28
C GLU A 51 4.44 -11.74 -4.12
N GLU A 52 5.54 -12.22 -3.55
CA GLU A 52 6.30 -11.50 -2.51
C GLU A 52 7.65 -11.04 -3.05
N PHE A 53 8.05 -9.83 -2.66
CA PHE A 53 9.32 -9.21 -3.07
C PHE A 53 10.00 -8.58 -1.85
N ASN A 54 11.33 -8.45 -1.92
CA ASN A 54 12.12 -7.94 -0.80
C ASN A 54 12.31 -6.43 -0.84
N SER A 55 12.09 -5.79 -1.98
CA SER A 55 12.31 -4.36 -2.20
C SER A 55 11.25 -3.74 -3.11
N ILE A 56 11.14 -2.41 -3.08
CA ILE A 56 10.24 -1.68 -3.97
C ILE A 56 10.75 -1.85 -5.40
N GLU A 57 12.06 -1.73 -5.60
CA GLU A 57 12.77 -1.79 -6.87
C GLU A 57 12.54 -3.09 -7.63
N GLU A 58 12.47 -4.23 -6.94
CA GLU A 58 12.13 -5.51 -7.56
C GLU A 58 10.67 -5.58 -8.02
N ALA A 59 9.74 -5.06 -7.21
CA ALA A 59 8.31 -5.13 -7.48
C ALA A 59 7.83 -4.08 -8.50
N LEU A 60 8.52 -2.93 -8.58
CA LEU A 60 8.07 -1.72 -9.25
C LEU A 60 7.96 -1.81 -10.79
N PRO A 61 8.87 -2.47 -11.54
CA PRO A 61 8.85 -2.44 -13.00
C PRO A 61 7.53 -2.91 -13.61
N GLU A 62 6.88 -3.88 -12.96
CA GLU A 62 5.61 -4.44 -13.42
C GLU A 62 4.39 -3.93 -12.64
N THR A 63 4.54 -2.97 -11.73
CA THR A 63 3.46 -2.47 -10.87
C THR A 63 2.65 -1.34 -11.53
N ASP A 64 1.31 -1.48 -11.56
CA ASP A 64 0.40 -0.43 -12.02
C ASP A 64 -0.11 0.47 -10.87
N VAL A 65 -0.24 -0.08 -9.65
CA VAL A 65 -0.68 0.63 -8.45
C VAL A 65 0.27 0.32 -7.29
N LEU A 66 1.08 1.29 -6.88
CA LEU A 66 1.92 1.18 -5.70
C LEU A 66 1.18 1.76 -4.49
N TYR A 67 0.57 0.87 -3.71
CA TYR A 67 -0.08 1.23 -2.46
C TYR A 67 0.90 1.12 -1.30
N MET A 68 1.40 2.25 -0.84
CA MET A 68 2.36 2.39 0.24
C MET A 68 1.63 2.47 1.60
N THR A 69 2.24 1.96 2.66
CA THR A 69 1.80 2.14 4.05
C THR A 69 2.96 2.56 4.94
N ARG A 70 2.62 3.26 6.01
CA ARG A 70 3.56 3.66 7.05
C ARG A 70 4.01 2.44 7.88
N ILE A 71 5.31 2.36 8.17
CA ILE A 71 5.83 1.50 9.25
C ILE A 71 5.57 2.18 10.60
N GLN A 72 4.74 1.56 11.43
CA GLN A 72 4.30 2.15 12.70
C GLN A 72 5.26 1.79 13.83
N LYS A 73 6.06 2.77 14.28
CA LYS A 73 7.02 2.62 15.39
C LYS A 73 6.38 2.02 16.64
N GLU A 74 5.15 2.42 16.93
CA GLU A 74 4.39 2.01 18.11
C GLU A 74 3.97 0.52 18.12
N ARG A 75 4.22 -0.23 17.04
CA ARG A 75 3.84 -1.66 16.93
C ARG A 75 5.01 -2.63 17.12
N PHE A 76 6.23 -2.11 17.29
CA PHE A 76 7.42 -2.92 17.50
C PHE A 76 7.66 -3.16 18.99
N ALA A 77 8.14 -4.36 19.32
CA ALA A 77 8.43 -4.73 20.71
C ALA A 77 9.71 -4.03 21.23
N SER A 78 10.64 -3.70 20.33
CA SER A 78 11.86 -2.97 20.65
C SER A 78 12.20 -1.91 19.60
N GLU A 79 12.98 -0.91 19.99
CA GLU A 79 13.41 0.15 19.08
C GLU A 79 14.42 -0.38 18.04
N GLU A 80 15.19 -1.42 18.36
CA GLU A 80 16.12 -2.07 17.45
C GLU A 80 15.37 -2.76 16.30
N GLU A 81 14.30 -3.48 16.59
CA GLU A 81 13.46 -4.14 15.57
C GLU A 81 12.83 -3.11 14.62
N TYR A 82 12.38 -1.98 15.18
CA TYR A 82 11.90 -0.85 14.40
C TYR A 82 13.02 -0.27 13.52
N LYS A 83 14.18 0.06 14.08
CA LYS A 83 15.32 0.65 13.34
C LYS A 83 15.81 -0.28 12.23
N ALA A 84 15.75 -1.59 12.42
CA ALA A 84 16.09 -2.56 11.38
C ALA A 84 15.15 -2.46 10.17
N CYS A 85 13.86 -2.20 10.38
CA CYS A 85 12.86 -2.07 9.31
C CYS A 85 12.71 -0.63 8.79
N PHE A 86 13.02 0.36 9.63
CA PHE A 86 12.85 1.78 9.34
C PHE A 86 13.80 2.23 8.25
N GLY A 87 13.25 2.82 7.19
CA GLY A 87 14.03 3.33 6.06
C GLY A 87 14.30 2.32 4.95
N GLN A 88 13.93 1.04 5.11
CA GLN A 88 14.10 0.03 4.06
C GLN A 88 13.13 0.21 2.88
N PHE A 89 12.00 0.88 3.09
CA PHE A 89 10.94 1.04 2.10
C PHE A 89 10.59 2.51 1.90
N ILE A 90 11.59 3.31 1.54
CA ILE A 90 11.41 4.74 1.22
C ILE A 90 11.27 4.90 -0.30
N LEU A 91 10.14 5.42 -0.76
CA LEU A 91 9.94 5.79 -2.14
C LEU A 91 10.59 7.15 -2.43
N THR A 92 11.52 7.17 -3.39
CA THR A 92 12.24 8.37 -3.83
C THR A 92 12.00 8.64 -5.32
N PRO A 93 12.26 9.87 -5.82
CA PRO A 93 12.22 10.15 -7.25
C PRO A 93 13.16 9.24 -8.06
N HIS A 94 14.31 8.86 -7.50
CA HIS A 94 15.23 7.92 -8.14
C HIS A 94 14.59 6.56 -8.36
N ILE A 95 13.95 5.98 -7.34
CA ILE A 95 13.21 4.71 -7.47
C ILE A 95 12.08 4.84 -8.50
N MET A 96 11.38 5.97 -8.50
CA MET A 96 10.30 6.26 -9.46
C MET A 96 10.76 6.35 -10.93
N THR A 97 12.06 6.37 -11.22
CA THR A 97 12.58 6.24 -12.59
C THR A 97 12.39 4.83 -13.17
N GLY A 98 12.38 3.80 -12.33
CA GLY A 98 12.11 2.40 -12.72
C GLY A 98 10.61 2.07 -12.84
N ALA A 99 9.74 3.01 -12.48
CA ALA A 99 8.29 2.83 -12.54
C ALA A 99 7.73 2.98 -13.95
N LYS A 100 6.66 2.22 -14.24
CA LYS A 100 5.84 2.40 -15.45
C LYS A 100 5.40 3.86 -15.60
N ARG A 101 5.34 4.32 -16.85
CA ARG A 101 4.79 5.65 -17.18
C ARG A 101 3.32 5.76 -16.79
N LYS A 102 2.53 4.71 -17.05
CA LYS A 102 1.11 4.63 -16.70
C LYS A 102 0.95 3.83 -15.41
N MET A 103 1.05 4.54 -14.29
CA MET A 103 1.02 3.99 -12.94
C MET A 103 0.50 5.04 -11.98
N VAL A 104 -0.01 4.64 -10.82
CA VAL A 104 -0.29 5.54 -9.69
C VAL A 104 0.37 5.10 -8.39
N VAL A 105 0.77 6.08 -7.58
CA VAL A 105 1.23 5.89 -6.20
C VAL A 105 0.13 6.34 -5.24
N MET A 106 -0.26 5.47 -4.34
CA MET A 106 -1.33 5.67 -3.36
C MET A 106 -0.81 5.48 -1.94
N HIS A 107 -1.42 6.17 -0.98
CA HIS A 107 -1.07 6.08 0.44
C HIS A 107 -2.29 6.45 1.29
N PRO A 108 -2.63 5.70 2.35
CA PRO A 108 -3.80 5.99 3.18
C PRO A 108 -3.64 7.24 4.07
N LEU A 109 -2.40 7.71 4.25
CA LEU A 109 -2.00 8.81 5.13
C LEU A 109 -2.28 8.55 6.63
N PRO A 110 -1.65 9.30 7.55
CA PRO A 110 -0.52 10.22 7.33
C PRO A 110 0.76 9.47 6.93
N ARG A 111 1.66 10.15 6.21
CA ARG A 111 3.01 9.64 5.93
C ARG A 111 4.05 10.22 6.89
N VAL A 112 5.14 9.50 7.13
CA VAL A 112 6.28 9.99 7.93
C VAL A 112 7.49 10.26 7.05
N ASN A 113 8.04 9.22 6.43
CA ASN A 113 9.24 9.30 5.60
C ASN A 113 9.30 8.22 4.51
N GLU A 114 8.34 7.30 4.49
CA GLU A 114 8.22 6.21 3.52
C GLU A 114 7.96 6.72 2.09
N ILE A 115 7.58 7.98 1.91
CA ILE A 115 7.51 8.65 0.61
C ILE A 115 8.21 10.01 0.74
N SER A 116 9.27 10.24 -0.03
CA SER A 116 9.94 11.53 -0.11
C SER A 116 8.99 12.61 -0.60
N VAL A 117 9.08 13.82 -0.01
CA VAL A 117 8.28 14.99 -0.42
C VAL A 117 8.54 15.42 -1.87
N GLU A 118 9.71 15.07 -2.42
CA GLU A 118 10.04 15.35 -3.81
C GLU A 118 9.14 14.57 -4.80
N VAL A 119 8.58 13.44 -4.36
CA VAL A 119 7.65 12.63 -5.15
C VAL A 119 6.31 13.33 -5.33
N ASP A 120 5.97 14.33 -4.52
CA ASP A 120 4.68 15.04 -4.57
C ASP A 120 4.42 15.71 -5.93
N THR A 121 5.50 16.12 -6.59
CA THR A 121 5.45 16.79 -7.91
C THR A 121 5.29 15.80 -9.07
N ASP A 122 5.48 14.50 -8.83
CA ASP A 122 5.26 13.48 -9.85
C ASP A 122 3.73 13.36 -10.12
N PRO A 123 3.26 13.46 -11.37
CA PRO A 123 1.83 13.36 -11.68
C PRO A 123 1.20 12.03 -11.23
N ARG A 124 2.02 10.97 -11.10
CA ARG A 124 1.59 9.65 -10.63
C ARG A 124 1.32 9.62 -9.13
N ALA A 125 1.82 10.59 -8.34
CA ALA A 125 1.53 10.73 -6.92
C ALA A 125 0.05 11.12 -6.73
N ALA A 126 -0.75 10.17 -6.23
CA ALA A 126 -2.20 10.30 -6.17
C ALA A 126 -2.76 10.39 -4.74
N TYR A 127 -1.95 10.28 -3.69
CA TYR A 127 -2.42 10.20 -2.31
C TYR A 127 -3.20 11.43 -1.82
N PHE A 128 -2.96 12.64 -2.33
CA PHE A 128 -3.80 13.80 -2.04
C PHE A 128 -5.14 13.76 -2.78
N ARG A 129 -5.13 13.41 -4.07
CA ARG A 129 -6.36 13.18 -4.85
C ARG A 129 -7.21 12.05 -4.25
N GLN A 130 -6.54 11.01 -3.75
CA GLN A 130 -7.16 9.91 -3.01
C GLN A 130 -7.87 10.40 -1.74
N ALA A 131 -7.27 11.33 -0.98
CA ALA A 131 -7.88 11.90 0.21
C ALA A 131 -9.16 12.68 -0.13
N GLU A 132 -9.11 13.52 -1.18
CA GLU A 132 -10.27 14.24 -1.69
C GLU A 132 -11.38 13.28 -2.15
N ASN A 133 -11.04 12.25 -2.91
CA ASN A 133 -11.98 11.20 -3.33
C ASN A 133 -12.68 10.54 -2.13
N GLY A 134 -12.00 10.43 -1.00
CA GLY A 134 -12.57 9.92 0.25
C GLY A 134 -13.75 10.75 0.78
N MET A 135 -13.76 12.07 0.57
CA MET A 135 -14.89 12.93 0.93
C MET A 135 -16.13 12.57 0.10
N TYR A 136 -15.99 12.52 -1.22
CA TYR A 136 -17.10 12.23 -2.13
C TYR A 136 -17.65 10.80 -1.95
N ILE A 137 -16.77 9.80 -1.73
CA ILE A 137 -17.21 8.43 -1.44
C ILE A 137 -18.03 8.36 -0.15
N ARG A 138 -17.63 9.09 0.90
CA ARG A 138 -18.38 9.13 2.16
C ARG A 138 -19.72 9.84 2.02
N MET A 139 -19.80 10.92 1.23
CA MET A 139 -21.06 11.58 0.92
C MET A 139 -22.03 10.63 0.21
N ALA A 140 -21.56 9.92 -0.82
CA ALA A 140 -22.37 8.94 -1.55
C ALA A 140 -22.83 7.77 -0.65
N LEU A 141 -21.94 7.29 0.21
CA LEU A 141 -22.26 6.24 1.18
C LEU A 141 -23.37 6.69 2.14
N LEU A 142 -23.25 7.89 2.71
CA LEU A 142 -24.25 8.44 3.63
C LEU A 142 -25.59 8.66 2.92
N ALA A 143 -25.59 9.20 1.70
CA ALA A 143 -26.81 9.37 0.91
C ALA A 143 -27.53 8.03 0.70
N THR A 144 -26.79 7.01 0.24
CA THR A 144 -27.34 5.67 -0.03
C THR A 144 -27.91 5.02 1.23
N VAL A 145 -27.18 5.08 2.36
CA VAL A 145 -27.61 4.50 3.64
C VAL A 145 -28.85 5.21 4.20
N LEU A 146 -28.99 6.51 3.96
CA LEU A 146 -30.12 7.31 4.42
C LEU A 146 -31.30 7.36 3.40
N GLY A 147 -31.24 6.54 2.33
CA GLY A 147 -32.31 6.44 1.33
C GLY A 147 -32.46 7.69 0.45
N ARG A 148 -31.33 8.34 0.11
CA ARG A 148 -31.25 9.51 -0.77
C ARG A 148 -30.54 9.18 -2.07
#